data_AF-A0A434H981-F1
#
_entry.id   AF-A0A434H981-F1
#
_cell.length_a   1.000
_cell.length_b   1.000
_cell.length_c   1.000
_cell.angle_alpha   90.00
_cell.angle_beta   90.00
_cell.angle_gamma   90.00
#
_symmetry.space_group_name_H-M   'P 1'
#
loop_
_entity.id
_entity.type
_entity.pdbx_description
1 polymer ?
#
loop_
_entity_poly.entity_id
_entity_poly.type
_entity_poly.pdbx_seq_one_letter_code
_entity_poly.pdbx_strand_id
1 'polypeptide(L)'
;RVVVSIAHSDAGSEPGIDVTIRDFGPGIPEEHIPRITERFYRVDVETSRTQKGTGLGLSIVKHILTRHNARLSIKSEVGNGAAFSVHLPTH
;
A
#
# COMPACT_ATOMS: atom_id res chain seq x y z
N ARG A 1 2.13 1.30 -15.64
CA ARG A 1 3.02 2.44 -15.34
C ARG A 1 2.90 2.74 -13.86
N VAL A 2 4.02 2.99 -13.19
CA VAL A 2 4.05 3.40 -11.78
C VAL A 2 4.94 4.64 -11.63
N VAL A 3 4.66 5.45 -10.62
CA VAL A 3 5.49 6.58 -10.19
C VAL A 3 5.93 6.31 -8.76
N VAL A 4 7.21 6.52 -8.49
CA VAL A 4 7.80 6.41 -7.16
C VAL A 4 8.29 7.78 -6.76
N SER A 5 7.92 8.23 -5.56
CA SER A 5 8.38 9.49 -4.99
C SER A 5 8.87 9.28 -3.57
N ILE A 6 9.90 10.04 -3.20
CA ILE A 6 10.48 10.05 -1.86
C ILE A 6 10.45 11.49 -1.36
N ALA A 7 9.99 11.69 -0.13
CA ALA A 7 9.98 13.00 0.52
C ALA A 7 10.50 12.88 1.96
N HIS A 8 11.22 13.91 2.41
CA HIS A 8 11.46 14.10 3.83
C HIS A 8 10.16 14.54 4.49
N SER A 9 9.85 13.94 5.63
CA SER A 9 8.65 14.21 6.40
C SER A 9 9.07 14.72 7.76
N ASP A 10 9.08 16.05 7.89
CA ASP A 10 9.21 16.74 9.17
C ASP A 10 7.83 16.99 9.82
N ALA A 11 6.76 16.54 9.15
CA ALA A 11 5.38 16.78 9.52
C ALA A 11 4.82 15.61 10.33
N GLY A 12 5.02 15.63 11.65
CA GLY A 12 4.54 14.61 12.57
C GLY A 12 5.22 14.68 13.93
N SER A 13 4.95 13.69 14.79
CA SER A 13 5.64 13.57 16.10
C SER A 13 7.08 13.07 15.96
N GLU A 14 7.44 12.49 14.80
CA GLU A 14 8.77 11.93 14.53
C GLU A 14 9.20 12.26 13.08
N PRO A 15 10.40 12.84 12.86
CA PRO A 15 10.97 12.97 11.53
C PRO A 15 11.15 11.61 10.84
N GLY A 16 10.93 11.60 9.54
CA GLY A 16 11.00 10.38 8.76
C GLY A 16 11.12 10.60 7.26
N ILE A 17 11.08 9.49 6.53
CA ILE A 17 11.05 9.46 5.06
C ILE A 17 9.72 8.87 4.62
N ASP A 18 9.00 9.59 3.78
CA ASP A 18 7.81 9.10 3.10
C ASP A 18 8.19 8.56 1.71
N VAL A 19 7.89 7.29 1.46
CA VAL A 19 8.04 6.64 0.16
C VAL A 19 6.66 6.33 -0.39
N THR A 20 6.30 6.89 -1.53
CA THR A 20 5.01 6.67 -2.18
C THR A 20 5.17 5.96 -3.51
N ILE A 21 4.38 4.90 -3.70
CA ILE A 21 4.23 4.18 -4.96
C ILE A 21 2.82 4.43 -5.48
N ARG A 22 2.72 5.10 -6.62
CA ARG A 22 1.46 5.43 -7.32
C ARG A 22 1.35 4.62 -8.60
N ASP A 23 0.33 3.78 -8.72
CA ASP A 23 -0.07 3.21 -10.01
C ASP A 23 -1.20 4.04 -10.64
N PHE A 24 -1.61 3.70 -11.86
CA PHE A 24 -2.74 4.33 -12.58
C PHE A 24 -3.65 3.25 -13.15
N GLY A 25 -3.84 2.17 -12.37
CA GLY A 25 -4.67 1.04 -12.73
C GLY A 25 -6.16 1.26 -12.39
N PRO A 26 -6.94 0.18 -12.23
CA PRO A 26 -8.39 0.27 -11.99
C PRO A 26 -8.77 0.83 -10.61
N GLY A 27 -7.80 1.02 -9.70
CA GLY A 27 -8.09 1.43 -8.33
C GLY A 27 -8.61 0.28 -7.47
N ILE A 28 -9.00 0.62 -6.24
CA ILE A 28 -9.45 -0.31 -5.19
C ILE A 28 -10.66 0.35 -4.54
N PRO A 29 -11.85 -0.28 -4.53
CA PRO A 29 -13.00 0.21 -3.80
C PRO A 29 -12.73 0.39 -2.30
N GLU A 30 -13.31 1.43 -1.69
CA GLU A 30 -13.01 1.85 -0.33
C GLU A 30 -13.28 0.75 0.70
N GLU A 31 -14.34 -0.04 0.49
CA GLU A 31 -14.73 -1.15 1.38
C GLU A 31 -13.64 -2.23 1.52
N HIS A 32 -12.73 -2.33 0.55
CA HIS A 32 -11.66 -3.31 0.56
C HIS A 32 -10.38 -2.80 1.22
N ILE A 33 -10.15 -1.48 1.28
CA ILE A 33 -8.90 -0.88 1.77
C ILE A 33 -8.50 -1.37 3.18
N PRO A 34 -9.42 -1.53 4.15
CA PRO A 34 -9.05 -2.05 5.47
C PRO A 34 -8.50 -3.49 5.42
N ARG A 35 -8.93 -4.28 4.43
CA ARG A 35 -8.73 -5.73 4.33
C ARG A 35 -7.64 -6.15 3.37
N ILE A 36 -7.20 -5.30 2.43
CA ILE A 36 -6.17 -5.66 1.43
C ILE A 36 -4.81 -6.04 2.03
N THR A 37 -4.56 -5.72 3.30
CA THR A 37 -3.37 -6.15 4.04
C THR A 37 -3.52 -7.50 4.76
N GLU A 38 -4.72 -8.09 4.76
CA GLU A 38 -4.98 -9.44 5.28
C GLU A 38 -4.30 -10.49 4.39
N ARG A 39 -3.78 -11.56 4.99
CA ARG A 39 -3.19 -12.67 4.23
C ARG A 39 -4.27 -13.34 3.38
N PHE A 40 -3.94 -13.64 2.13
CA PHE A 40 -4.82 -14.32 1.17
C PHE A 40 -6.04 -13.52 0.70
N TYR A 41 -6.26 -12.30 1.21
CA TYR A 41 -7.37 -11.47 0.78
C TYR A 41 -7.14 -10.92 -0.64
N ARG A 42 -8.22 -10.92 -1.45
CA ARG A 42 -8.24 -10.44 -2.83
C ARG A 42 -9.58 -9.76 -3.10
N VAL A 43 -9.56 -8.63 -3.79
CA VAL A 43 -10.74 -7.79 -4.09
C VAL A 43 -11.70 -8.49 -5.06
N ASP A 44 -11.17 -9.05 -6.15
CA ASP A 44 -11.93 -9.85 -7.10
C ASP A 44 -11.42 -11.28 -7.16
N VAL A 45 -12.31 -12.26 -7.18
CA VAL A 45 -11.96 -13.69 -7.36
C VAL A 45 -12.02 -14.08 -8.84
N GLU A 46 -12.84 -13.40 -9.66
CA GLU A 46 -13.07 -13.74 -11.08
C GLU A 46 -11.94 -13.29 -12.01
N THR A 47 -11.45 -12.04 -11.90
CA THR A 47 -10.28 -11.52 -12.64
C THR A 47 -8.94 -12.10 -12.12
N SER A 48 -8.99 -12.66 -10.91
CA SER A 48 -7.87 -13.21 -10.16
C SER A 48 -7.46 -14.62 -10.55
N ARG A 49 -8.28 -15.33 -11.34
CA ARG A 49 -7.93 -16.65 -11.88
C ARG A 49 -6.81 -16.57 -12.92
N THR A 50 -6.66 -15.44 -13.60
CA THR A 50 -5.64 -15.22 -14.64
C THR A 50 -4.33 -14.67 -14.07
N GLN A 51 -4.37 -13.96 -12.94
CA GLN A 51 -3.17 -13.42 -12.29
C GLN A 51 -2.69 -14.35 -11.17
N LYS A 52 -1.50 -14.95 -11.38
CA LYS A 52 -0.75 -15.70 -10.35
C LYS A 52 -0.42 -14.77 -9.18
N GLY A 53 -1.19 -14.86 -8.11
CA GLY A 53 -0.94 -14.12 -6.87
C GLY A 53 -1.66 -14.77 -5.69
N THR A 54 -0.92 -15.13 -4.65
CA THR A 54 -1.47 -15.78 -3.45
C THR A 54 -2.13 -14.81 -2.47
N GLY A 55 -2.12 -13.50 -2.75
CA GLY A 55 -2.61 -12.48 -1.82
C GLY A 55 -1.71 -12.29 -0.59
N LEU A 56 -0.41 -12.63 -0.69
CA LEU A 56 0.52 -12.50 0.44
C LEU A 56 1.35 -11.21 0.41
N GLY A 57 1.51 -10.57 -0.74
CA GLY A 57 2.45 -9.45 -0.92
C GLY A 57 2.24 -8.32 0.10
N LEU A 58 1.04 -7.74 0.17
CA LEU A 58 0.78 -6.60 1.05
C LEU A 58 0.76 -6.99 2.54
N SER A 59 0.43 -8.25 2.86
CA SER A 59 0.54 -8.77 4.22
C SER A 59 2.00 -8.89 4.69
N ILE A 60 2.92 -9.24 3.79
CA ILE A 60 4.35 -9.27 4.05
C ILE A 60 4.85 -7.84 4.27
N VAL A 61 4.45 -6.91 3.40
CA VAL A 61 4.80 -5.48 3.53
C VAL A 61 4.35 -4.94 4.89
N LYS A 62 3.08 -5.13 5.27
CA LYS A 62 2.58 -4.70 6.59
C LYS A 62 3.42 -5.25 7.73
N HIS A 63 3.76 -6.53 7.69
CA HIS A 63 4.59 -7.18 8.74
C HIS A 63 6.01 -6.60 8.81
N ILE A 64 6.65 -6.36 7.66
CA ILE A 64 7.97 -5.73 7.61
C ILE A 64 7.90 -4.32 8.19
N LEU A 65 6.91 -3.52 7.79
CA LEU A 65 6.76 -2.15 8.25
C LEU A 65 6.50 -2.07 9.75
N THR A 66 5.62 -2.91 10.29
CA THR A 66 5.38 -2.99 11.74
C THR A 66 6.67 -3.29 12.52
N ARG A 67 7.57 -4.13 12.00
CA ARG A 67 8.87 -4.40 12.65
C ARG A 67 9.85 -3.23 12.59
N HIS A 68 9.66 -2.29 11.69
CA HIS A 68 10.48 -1.08 11.54
C HIS A 68 9.81 0.16 12.14
N ASN A 69 8.76 0.00 12.96
CA ASN A 69 7.93 1.10 13.47
C ASN A 69 7.40 2.02 12.34
N ALA A 70 7.25 1.47 11.15
CA ALA A 70 6.85 2.19 9.96
C ALA A 70 5.35 2.05 9.72
N ARG A 71 4.76 3.06 9.09
CA ARG A 71 3.32 3.12 8.82
C ARG A 71 3.04 2.99 7.34
N LEU A 72 2.09 2.13 6.98
CA LEU A 72 1.49 2.06 5.64
C LEU A 72 0.19 2.88 5.61
N SER A 73 0.06 3.76 4.63
CA SER A 73 -1.17 4.47 4.28
C SER A 73 -1.52 4.17 2.83
N ILE A 74 -2.80 3.96 2.55
CA ILE A 74 -3.28 3.60 1.22
C ILE A 74 -4.39 4.58 0.84
N LYS A 75 -4.27 5.20 -0.33
CA LYS A 75 -5.30 6.04 -0.93
C LYS A 75 -5.61 5.49 -2.30
N SER A 76 -6.88 5.27 -2.60
CA SER A 76 -7.29 4.66 -3.85
C SER A 76 -8.67 5.15 -4.24
N GLU A 77 -8.92 5.25 -5.54
CA GLU A 77 -10.22 5.56 -6.10
C GLU A 77 -10.43 4.75 -7.37
N VAL A 78 -11.61 4.17 -7.54
CA VAL A 78 -11.96 3.32 -8.68
C VAL A 78 -11.83 4.12 -9.98
N GLY A 79 -11.12 3.56 -10.97
CA GLY A 79 -10.81 4.21 -12.25
C GLY A 79 -9.60 5.15 -12.23
N ASN A 80 -9.14 5.57 -11.04
CA ASN A 80 -8.02 6.50 -10.90
C ASN A 80 -6.73 5.82 -10.42
N GLY A 81 -6.74 4.55 -10.03
CA GLY A 81 -5.59 3.79 -9.52
C GLY A 81 -5.39 3.95 -8.01
N ALA A 82 -4.26 3.46 -7.49
CA ALA A 82 -3.93 3.52 -6.06
C ALA A 82 -2.56 4.14 -5.76
N ALA A 83 -2.44 4.71 -4.56
CA ALA A 83 -1.22 5.22 -3.95
C ALA A 83 -0.96 4.51 -2.62
N PHE A 84 0.22 3.91 -2.50
CA PHE A 84 0.71 3.25 -1.29
C PHE A 84 1.85 4.09 -0.73
N SER A 85 1.66 4.67 0.44
CA SER A 85 2.66 5.51 1.12
C SER A 85 3.17 4.81 2.36
N VAL A 86 4.49 4.71 2.48
CA VAL A 86 5.18 4.20 3.65
C VAL A 86 5.89 5.34 4.34
N HIS A 87 5.62 5.52 5.62
CA HIS A 87 6.38 6.42 6.48
C HIS A 87 7.41 5.61 7.27
N LEU A 88 8.69 5.92 7.08
CA LEU A 88 9.82 5.31 7.78
C LEU A 88 10.41 6.31 8.79
N PRO A 89 10.35 6.05 10.10
CA PRO A 89 10.98 6.93 11.10
C PRO A 89 12.51 6.86 10.99
N THR A 90 13.20 7.97 11.25
CA THR A 90 14.68 8.07 11.16
C THR A 90 15.41 7.99 12.51
N HIS A 91 14.70 7.65 13.59
CA HIS A 91 15.26 7.56 14.95
C HIS A 91 16.06 6.28 15.19
#